data_AF-A0A7S1JIN2-F1
#
_entry.id   AF-A0A7S1JIN2-F1
#
_cell.length_a   1.000
_cell.length_b   1.000
_cell.length_c   1.000
_cell.angle_alpha   90.00
_cell.angle_beta   90.00
_cell.angle_gamma   90.00
#
_symmetry.space_group_name_H-M   'P 1'
#
loop_
_entity.id
_entity.type
_entity.pdbx_description
1 polymer ?
#
loop_
_entity_poly.entity_id
_entity_poly.type
_entity_poly.pdbx_seq_one_letter_code
_entity_poly.pdbx_strand_id
1 'polypeptide(L)'
;MKPAAGDLILKGKKGLDAFPGTNLEHLLVENGIKTVVLGGLLTNCCVESTMRTAYEKGFNVITLTDCTATDSELAQTAVERTYPLFSKPVTKDEFLVMLSEAPPHGRVFPPRDAHGGEKIDPATTALVMIEFQNEFVTPGGKLHDGVKPVMESTGMLAKAVEACTAARKEGCKIIHSPIIFAADKSDN
;
A
#
# COMPACT_ATOMS: atom_id res chain seq x y z
N MET A 1 -9.80 3.10 8.14
CA MET A 1 -8.76 2.94 9.18
C MET A 1 -8.25 4.31 9.61
N LYS A 2 -8.28 4.63 10.91
CA LYS A 2 -7.77 5.90 11.44
C LYS A 2 -6.24 5.84 11.58
N PRO A 3 -5.48 6.86 11.12
CA PRO A 3 -4.05 6.94 11.38
C PRO A 3 -3.72 6.93 12.88
N ALA A 4 -2.65 6.23 13.26
CA ALA A 4 -2.12 6.23 14.62
C ALA A 4 -1.10 7.37 14.82
N ALA A 5 -0.75 7.64 16.08
CA ALA A 5 0.32 8.60 16.38
C ALA A 5 1.64 8.15 15.76
N GLY A 6 2.32 9.05 15.05
CA GLY A 6 3.57 8.77 14.33
C GLY A 6 3.38 8.27 12.90
N ASP A 7 2.16 7.92 12.49
CA ASP A 7 1.86 7.65 11.08
C ASP A 7 1.97 8.94 10.27
N LEU A 8 2.46 8.83 9.03
CA LEU A 8 2.55 9.94 8.09
C LEU A 8 1.27 10.01 7.27
N ILE A 9 0.87 11.22 6.89
CA ILE A 9 -0.28 11.46 6.00
C ILE A 9 0.23 12.19 4.77
N LEU A 10 0.00 11.59 3.61
CA LEU A 10 0.35 12.15 2.33
C LEU A 10 -0.45 13.43 2.05
N LYS A 11 0.20 14.42 1.44
CA LYS A 11 -0.43 15.68 1.02
C LYS A 11 -0.36 15.83 -0.49
N GLY A 12 -1.38 16.44 -1.07
CA GLY A 12 -1.37 16.87 -2.48
C GLY A 12 -1.77 15.81 -3.50
N LYS A 13 -2.24 14.62 -3.09
CA LYS A 13 -2.75 13.61 -4.03
C LYS A 13 -4.01 14.12 -4.72
N LYS A 14 -3.94 14.21 -6.06
CA LYS A 14 -5.04 14.65 -6.94
C LYS A 14 -5.40 13.64 -8.04
N GLY A 15 -4.67 12.53 -8.09
CA GLY A 15 -4.83 11.50 -9.11
C GLY A 15 -4.83 10.11 -8.49
N LEU A 16 -4.77 9.09 -9.34
CA LEU A 16 -4.76 7.68 -8.94
C LEU A 16 -3.43 7.32 -8.24
N ASP A 17 -2.32 7.67 -8.90
CA ASP A 17 -0.97 7.49 -8.41
C ASP A 17 -0.69 8.40 -7.21
N ALA A 18 -0.12 7.84 -6.14
CA ALA A 18 0.26 8.58 -4.95
C ALA A 18 1.60 9.34 -5.09
N PHE A 19 2.36 9.20 -6.19
CA PHE A 19 3.62 9.93 -6.40
C PHE A 19 3.46 11.34 -7.00
N PRO A 20 2.77 11.55 -8.14
CA PRO A 20 2.78 12.83 -8.83
C PRO A 20 2.08 13.93 -8.04
N GLY A 21 2.74 15.07 -7.87
CA GLY A 21 2.17 16.24 -7.19
C GLY A 21 2.02 16.07 -5.67
N THR A 22 2.58 15.02 -5.09
CA THR A 22 2.55 14.74 -3.65
C THR A 22 3.94 14.83 -3.03
N ASN A 23 4.01 14.68 -1.70
CA ASN A 23 5.28 14.55 -0.99
C ASN A 23 5.71 13.09 -0.75
N LEU A 24 5.14 12.09 -1.44
CA LEU A 24 5.41 10.67 -1.16
C LEU A 24 6.88 10.33 -1.36
N GLU A 25 7.45 10.65 -2.53
CA GLU A 25 8.84 10.34 -2.85
C GLU A 25 9.81 10.97 -1.86
N HIS A 26 9.56 12.24 -1.51
CA HIS A 26 10.35 12.94 -0.52
C HIS A 26 10.32 12.26 0.86
N LEU A 27 9.13 11.86 1.33
CA LEU A 27 9.00 11.13 2.60
C LEU A 27 9.73 9.78 2.56
N LEU A 28 9.65 9.04 1.45
CA LEU A 28 10.34 7.77 1.28
C LEU A 28 11.87 7.96 1.29
N VAL A 29 12.38 8.93 0.55
CA VAL A 29 13.82 9.21 0.47
C VAL A 29 14.38 9.73 1.80
N GLU A 30 13.73 10.70 2.43
CA GLU A 30 14.20 11.25 3.73
C GLU A 30 14.23 10.20 4.84
N ASN A 31 13.32 9.23 4.81
CA ASN A 31 13.30 8.14 5.79
C ASN A 31 14.18 6.95 5.38
N GLY A 32 14.97 7.06 4.30
CA GLY A 32 15.87 6.01 3.83
C GLY A 32 15.15 4.73 3.38
N ILE A 33 13.90 4.86 2.91
CA ILE A 33 13.07 3.72 2.53
C ILE A 33 13.61 3.07 1.26
N LYS A 34 13.71 1.74 1.30
CA LYS A 34 14.14 0.88 0.20
C LYS A 34 13.01 -0.05 -0.25
N THR A 35 12.14 -0.45 0.68
CA THR A 35 10.99 -1.31 0.40
C THR A 35 9.68 -0.57 0.60
N VAL A 36 8.82 -0.61 -0.42
CA VAL A 36 7.47 -0.05 -0.39
C VAL A 36 6.46 -1.20 -0.41
N VAL A 37 5.68 -1.32 0.66
CA VAL A 37 4.59 -2.28 0.79
C VAL A 37 3.28 -1.56 0.54
N LEU A 38 2.45 -2.06 -0.37
CA LEU A 38 1.22 -1.41 -0.80
C LEU A 38 -0.01 -2.22 -0.40
N GLY A 39 -1.03 -1.50 0.08
CA GLY A 39 -2.39 -1.99 0.28
C GLY A 39 -3.38 -0.84 0.08
N GLY A 40 -4.66 -1.15 -0.15
CA GLY A 40 -5.69 -0.12 -0.30
C GLY A 40 -6.62 -0.30 -1.47
N LEU A 41 -7.22 0.82 -1.89
CA LEU A 41 -8.23 0.84 -2.94
C LEU A 41 -7.89 1.85 -4.05
N LEU A 42 -8.26 1.62 -5.31
CA LEU A 42 -8.72 0.34 -5.83
C LEU A 42 -7.53 -0.52 -6.27
N THR A 43 -7.66 -1.84 -6.14
CA THR A 43 -6.66 -2.86 -6.54
C THR A 43 -6.07 -2.57 -7.92
N ASN A 44 -6.90 -2.62 -8.97
CA ASN A 44 -6.50 -2.42 -10.36
C ASN A 44 -6.40 -0.93 -10.79
N CYS A 45 -6.37 0.00 -9.84
CA CYS A 45 -6.38 1.43 -10.13
C CYS A 45 -5.31 2.17 -9.30
N CYS A 46 -5.66 2.84 -8.21
CA CYS A 46 -4.70 3.62 -7.40
C CYS A 46 -3.54 2.77 -6.86
N VAL A 47 -3.82 1.55 -6.40
CA VAL A 47 -2.78 0.64 -5.88
C VAL A 47 -1.85 0.21 -7.03
N GLU A 48 -2.41 -0.26 -8.14
CA GLU A 48 -1.63 -0.65 -9.32
C GLU A 48 -0.80 0.50 -9.90
N SER A 49 -1.39 1.70 -10.03
CA SER A 49 -0.71 2.88 -10.57
C SER A 49 0.48 3.28 -9.69
N THR A 50 0.27 3.32 -8.37
CA THR A 50 1.34 3.66 -7.41
C THR A 50 2.43 2.58 -7.39
N MET A 51 2.05 1.30 -7.48
CA MET A 51 2.97 0.16 -7.57
C MET A 51 3.91 0.27 -8.76
N ARG A 52 3.36 0.53 -9.95
CA ARG A 52 4.16 0.69 -11.18
C ARG A 52 5.17 1.83 -11.04
N THR A 53 4.74 2.99 -10.52
CA THR A 53 5.66 4.11 -10.32
C THR A 53 6.71 3.83 -9.24
N ALA A 54 6.37 3.13 -8.15
CA ALA A 54 7.36 2.70 -7.15
C ALA A 54 8.42 1.77 -7.76
N TYR A 55 7.99 0.83 -8.62
CA TYR A 55 8.88 -0.06 -9.35
C TYR A 55 9.81 0.70 -10.30
N GLU A 56 9.27 1.60 -11.13
CA GLU A 56 10.07 2.42 -12.06
C GLU A 56 11.08 3.32 -11.33
N LYS A 57 10.76 3.73 -10.09
CA LYS A 57 11.67 4.49 -9.22
C LYS A 57 12.73 3.63 -8.51
N GLY A 58 12.71 2.31 -8.71
CA GLY A 58 13.71 1.37 -8.20
C GLY A 58 13.51 0.95 -6.75
N PHE A 59 12.32 1.14 -6.18
CA PHE A 59 12.00 0.57 -4.87
C PHE A 59 11.81 -0.95 -4.98
N ASN A 60 12.13 -1.66 -3.89
CA ASN A 60 11.66 -3.03 -3.71
C ASN A 60 10.16 -3.00 -3.40
N VAL A 61 9.30 -3.52 -4.29
CA VAL A 61 7.85 -3.36 -4.16
C VAL A 61 7.18 -4.66 -3.73
N ILE A 62 6.36 -4.57 -2.68
CA ILE A 62 5.51 -5.66 -2.17
C ILE A 62 4.06 -5.19 -2.20
N THR A 63 3.13 -6.05 -2.58
CA THR A 63 1.69 -5.75 -2.54
C THR A 63 0.97 -6.76 -1.67
N LEU A 64 0.20 -6.28 -0.70
CA LEU A 64 -0.61 -7.10 0.21
C LEU A 64 -1.94 -7.45 -0.47
N THR A 65 -1.99 -8.62 -1.11
CA THR A 65 -3.10 -9.02 -2.00
C THR A 65 -4.46 -9.05 -1.29
N ASP A 66 -4.48 -9.47 -0.03
CA ASP A 66 -5.67 -9.52 0.81
C ASP A 66 -5.86 -8.28 1.71
N CYS A 67 -5.07 -7.23 1.49
CA CYS A 67 -5.27 -5.88 2.01
C CYS A 67 -5.64 -4.89 0.88
N THR A 68 -6.17 -5.39 -0.25
CA THR A 68 -6.66 -4.58 -1.37
C THR A 68 -8.10 -4.94 -1.71
N ALA A 69 -8.86 -3.98 -2.25
CA ALA A 69 -10.20 -4.22 -2.75
C ALA A 69 -10.51 -3.33 -3.95
N THR A 70 -11.44 -3.79 -4.78
CA THR A 70 -11.99 -3.04 -5.93
C THR A 70 -13.48 -3.36 -6.08
N ASP A 71 -14.09 -2.90 -7.16
CA ASP A 71 -15.54 -2.97 -7.40
C ASP A 71 -16.07 -4.35 -7.80
N SER A 72 -15.20 -5.29 -8.16
CA SER A 72 -15.60 -6.61 -8.65
C SER A 72 -14.49 -7.66 -8.47
N GLU A 73 -14.89 -8.94 -8.38
CA GLU A 73 -13.94 -10.06 -8.36
C GLU A 73 -13.09 -10.12 -9.62
N LEU A 74 -13.67 -9.79 -10.78
CA LEU A 74 -12.94 -9.74 -12.05
C LEU A 74 -11.80 -8.71 -11.99
N ALA A 75 -12.09 -7.49 -11.53
CA ALA A 75 -11.05 -6.47 -11.36
C ALA A 75 -10.03 -6.85 -10.27
N GLN A 76 -10.45 -7.59 -9.24
CA GLN A 76 -9.55 -8.09 -8.20
C GLN A 76 -8.50 -9.08 -8.74
N THR A 77 -8.76 -9.78 -9.85
CA THR A 77 -7.77 -10.70 -10.48
C THR A 77 -6.48 -10.02 -10.94
N ALA A 78 -6.42 -8.67 -10.96
CA ALA A 78 -5.19 -7.92 -11.18
C ALA A 78 -4.04 -8.33 -10.24
N VAL A 79 -4.37 -8.76 -9.00
CA VAL A 79 -3.36 -9.23 -8.04
C VAL A 79 -2.62 -10.49 -8.51
N GLU A 80 -3.26 -11.32 -9.35
CA GLU A 80 -2.67 -12.55 -9.90
C GLU A 80 -2.03 -12.32 -11.27
N ARG A 81 -2.58 -11.39 -12.06
CA ARG A 81 -2.22 -11.22 -13.48
C ARG A 81 -1.21 -10.13 -13.71
N THR A 82 -1.35 -9.02 -12.98
CA THR A 82 -0.60 -7.80 -13.25
C THR A 82 0.46 -7.52 -12.19
N TYR A 83 0.12 -7.68 -10.91
CA TYR A 83 1.04 -7.35 -9.83
C TYR A 83 2.39 -8.08 -9.90
N PRO A 84 2.48 -9.39 -10.24
CA PRO A 84 3.76 -10.09 -10.34
C PRO A 84 4.77 -9.48 -11.33
N LEU A 85 4.32 -8.61 -12.25
CA LEU A 85 5.20 -7.93 -13.20
C LEU A 85 5.97 -6.76 -12.56
N PHE A 86 5.47 -6.19 -11.45
CA PHE A 86 5.99 -4.94 -10.87
C PHE A 86 6.20 -5.00 -9.35
N SER A 87 5.68 -6.04 -8.69
CA SER A 87 5.84 -6.26 -7.25
C SER A 87 5.94 -7.75 -6.94
N LYS A 88 6.25 -8.07 -5.69
CA LYS A 88 5.94 -9.38 -5.13
C LYS A 88 4.58 -9.34 -4.42
N PRO A 89 3.55 -10.00 -4.96
CA PRO A 89 2.28 -10.15 -4.28
C PRO A 89 2.43 -11.17 -3.15
N VAL A 90 1.98 -10.79 -1.96
CA VAL A 90 1.92 -11.65 -0.77
C VAL A 90 0.64 -11.37 -0.01
N THR A 91 0.19 -12.34 0.77
CA THR A 91 -0.85 -12.14 1.78
C THR A 91 -0.27 -11.37 2.98
N LYS A 92 -1.16 -10.81 3.81
CA LYS A 92 -0.81 -10.19 5.09
C LYS A 92 -0.03 -11.16 5.98
N ASP A 93 -0.41 -12.43 6.05
CA ASP A 93 0.26 -13.40 6.92
C ASP A 93 1.68 -13.73 6.43
N GLU A 94 1.88 -13.88 5.12
CA GLU A 94 3.21 -14.03 4.52
C GLU A 94 4.09 -12.80 4.77
N PHE A 95 3.51 -11.59 4.67
CA PHE A 95 4.22 -10.36 5.00
C PHE A 95 4.63 -10.30 6.48
N LEU A 96 3.79 -10.76 7.42
CA LEU A 96 4.17 -10.82 8.83
C LEU A 96 5.33 -11.79 9.08
N VAL A 97 5.36 -12.94 8.38
CA VAL A 97 6.51 -13.84 8.42
C VAL A 97 7.77 -13.13 7.92
N MET A 98 7.68 -12.43 6.79
CA MET A 98 8.79 -11.65 6.24
C MET A 98 9.34 -10.59 7.20
N LEU A 99 8.48 -9.97 8.02
CA LEU A 99 8.90 -8.98 9.04
C LEU A 99 9.68 -9.61 10.19
N SER A 100 9.33 -10.83 10.58
CA SER A 100 9.85 -11.50 11.77
C SER A 100 11.23 -12.16 11.58
N GLU A 101 11.68 -12.35 10.33
CA GLU A 101 12.96 -12.96 10.02
C GLU A 101 14.06 -11.91 9.83
N ALA A 102 15.07 -11.92 10.71
CA ALA A 102 16.18 -10.95 10.64
C ALA A 102 16.90 -10.95 9.27
N PRO A 103 17.27 -9.77 8.73
CA PRO A 103 18.00 -9.67 7.47
C PRO A 103 19.46 -10.14 7.65
N PRO A 104 20.07 -10.81 6.66
CA PRO A 104 21.52 -10.97 6.62
C PRO A 104 22.15 -9.59 6.44
N HIS A 105 23.20 -9.27 7.19
CA HIS A 105 23.89 -7.99 7.07
C HIS A 105 24.56 -7.81 5.70
N GLY A 106 24.24 -6.68 5.04
CA GLY A 106 25.03 -6.04 3.99
C GLY A 106 24.87 -6.59 2.58
N ARG A 107 24.23 -5.81 1.68
CA ARG A 107 24.54 -5.71 0.23
C ARG A 107 23.70 -4.64 -0.48
N VAL A 108 24.20 -4.21 -1.63
CA VAL A 108 23.60 -3.29 -2.61
C VAL A 108 23.15 -4.13 -3.81
N PHE A 109 21.91 -3.99 -4.29
CA PHE A 109 21.35 -4.85 -5.34
C PHE A 109 21.44 -4.25 -6.75
N PRO A 110 21.63 -5.07 -7.79
CA PRO A 110 21.42 -4.72 -9.19
C PRO A 110 19.93 -4.83 -9.60
N PRO A 111 19.46 -4.06 -10.61
CA PRO A 111 18.03 -3.89 -10.93
C PRO A 111 17.23 -5.17 -11.23
N ARG A 112 17.88 -6.25 -11.68
CA ARG A 112 17.22 -7.52 -12.02
C ARG A 112 16.65 -8.28 -10.82
N ASP A 113 17.13 -7.97 -9.62
CA ASP A 113 16.71 -8.60 -8.37
C ASP A 113 15.62 -7.77 -7.64
N ALA A 114 15.16 -6.66 -8.25
CA ALA A 114 14.18 -5.72 -7.67
C ALA A 114 12.73 -6.26 -7.60
N HIS A 115 12.49 -7.51 -7.98
CA HIS A 115 11.17 -8.16 -7.91
C HIS A 115 10.95 -8.87 -6.55
N GLY A 116 11.03 -8.14 -5.43
CA GLY A 116 10.53 -8.59 -4.12
C GLY A 116 11.15 -9.86 -3.52
N GLY A 117 12.22 -10.39 -4.11
CA GLY A 117 12.74 -11.73 -3.82
C GLY A 117 13.40 -11.93 -2.46
N GLU A 118 13.57 -10.91 -1.61
CA GLU A 118 14.36 -11.02 -0.38
C GLU A 118 13.77 -10.31 0.85
N LYS A 119 14.34 -10.68 2.00
CA LYS A 119 13.97 -10.29 3.38
C LYS A 119 13.86 -8.78 3.55
N ILE A 120 12.85 -8.35 4.29
CA ILE A 120 12.57 -6.94 4.55
C ILE A 120 13.28 -6.47 5.82
N ASP A 121 13.87 -5.28 5.76
CA ASP A 121 14.36 -4.58 6.94
C ASP A 121 13.27 -3.58 7.36
N PRO A 122 12.63 -3.76 8.53
CA PRO A 122 11.59 -2.87 8.99
C PRO A 122 12.02 -1.40 9.03
N ALA A 123 13.27 -1.11 9.37
CA ALA A 123 13.78 0.26 9.50
C ALA A 123 13.84 1.02 8.16
N THR A 124 13.92 0.29 7.04
CA THR A 124 13.94 0.84 5.68
C THR A 124 12.72 0.42 4.86
N THR A 125 11.63 0.03 5.54
CA THR A 125 10.37 -0.38 4.91
C THR A 125 9.24 0.58 5.27
N ALA A 126 8.45 0.97 4.26
CA ALA A 126 7.23 1.74 4.45
C ALA A 126 6.00 1.02 3.92
N LEU A 127 4.91 1.01 4.69
CA LEU A 127 3.59 0.63 4.24
C LEU A 127 2.85 1.87 3.76
N VAL A 128 2.48 1.90 2.48
CA VAL A 128 1.69 2.96 1.88
C VAL A 128 0.25 2.47 1.75
N MET A 129 -0.62 2.99 2.61
CA MET A 129 -2.02 2.59 2.76
C MET A 129 -2.92 3.58 2.02
N ILE A 130 -3.40 3.14 0.85
CA ILE A 130 -4.07 4.01 -0.12
C ILE A 130 -5.59 3.95 0.08
N GLU A 131 -6.23 5.11 0.26
CA GLU A 131 -7.68 5.28 0.35
C GLU A 131 -8.42 4.58 1.52
N PHE A 132 -7.73 4.37 2.63
CA PHE A 132 -8.35 3.84 3.87
C PHE A 132 -9.06 4.89 4.73
N GLN A 133 -9.15 6.13 4.27
CA GLN A 133 -9.82 7.21 5.01
C GLN A 133 -11.11 7.60 4.29
N ASN A 134 -12.19 7.71 5.08
CA ASN A 134 -13.48 8.25 4.68
C ASN A 134 -14.21 7.43 3.59
N GLU A 135 -13.87 7.63 2.32
CA GLU A 135 -14.83 7.45 1.23
C GLU A 135 -15.15 5.99 0.88
N PHE A 136 -14.15 5.10 0.99
CA PHE A 136 -14.29 3.69 0.64
C PHE A 136 -14.60 2.80 1.83
N VAL A 137 -14.02 3.09 3.01
CA VAL A 137 -14.05 2.15 4.14
C VAL A 137 -14.93 2.60 5.30
N THR A 138 -15.53 3.78 5.22
CA THR A 138 -16.50 4.25 6.22
C THR A 138 -17.93 4.01 5.70
N PRO A 139 -18.80 3.32 6.46
CA PRO A 139 -20.20 3.20 6.11
C PRO A 139 -20.85 4.56 5.83
N GLY A 140 -21.52 4.69 4.70
CA GLY A 140 -22.09 5.96 4.21
C GLY A 140 -21.12 6.85 3.41
N GLY A 141 -19.86 6.44 3.23
CA GLY A 141 -18.93 7.08 2.29
C GLY A 141 -19.36 6.91 0.82
N LYS A 142 -18.99 7.86 -0.04
CA LYS A 142 -19.51 7.95 -1.43
C LYS A 142 -19.21 6.70 -2.27
N LEU A 143 -18.08 6.06 -2.01
CA LEU A 143 -17.56 4.94 -2.80
C LEU A 143 -17.63 3.60 -2.05
N HIS A 144 -18.16 3.62 -0.82
CA HIS A 144 -18.18 2.47 0.08
C HIS A 144 -18.95 1.28 -0.51
N ASP A 145 -20.17 1.51 -0.98
CA ASP A 145 -21.05 0.42 -1.44
C ASP A 145 -20.51 -0.28 -2.69
N GLY A 146 -19.73 0.43 -3.53
CA GLY A 146 -19.13 -0.13 -4.74
C GLY A 146 -18.05 -1.17 -4.45
N VAL A 147 -17.26 -0.98 -3.38
CA VAL A 147 -16.15 -1.89 -3.01
C VAL A 147 -16.52 -2.86 -1.89
N LYS A 148 -17.64 -2.60 -1.21
CA LYS A 148 -18.11 -3.36 -0.05
C LYS A 148 -18.15 -4.88 -0.30
N PRO A 149 -18.68 -5.41 -1.43
CA PRO A 149 -18.75 -6.86 -1.62
C PRO A 149 -17.37 -7.54 -1.57
N VAL A 150 -16.37 -6.98 -2.25
CA VAL A 150 -14.99 -7.52 -2.26
C VAL A 150 -14.31 -7.28 -0.91
N MET A 151 -14.52 -6.11 -0.29
CA MET A 151 -13.93 -5.79 1.01
C MET A 151 -14.44 -6.74 2.12
N GLU A 152 -15.74 -7.05 2.14
CA GLU A 152 -16.35 -7.96 3.11
C GLU A 152 -15.96 -9.42 2.86
N SER A 153 -16.00 -9.89 1.61
CA SER A 153 -15.69 -11.29 1.28
C SER A 153 -14.25 -11.69 1.62
N THR A 154 -13.33 -10.73 1.57
CA THR A 154 -11.89 -10.97 1.83
C THR A 154 -11.47 -10.63 3.27
N GLY A 155 -12.33 -9.96 4.05
CA GLY A 155 -11.97 -9.41 5.36
C GLY A 155 -10.90 -8.30 5.29
N MET A 156 -10.79 -7.62 4.15
CA MET A 156 -9.67 -6.76 3.78
C MET A 156 -9.35 -5.69 4.84
N LEU A 157 -10.37 -5.04 5.41
CA LEU A 157 -10.14 -3.95 6.36
C LEU A 157 -9.49 -4.43 7.66
N ALA A 158 -9.93 -5.56 8.20
CA ALA A 158 -9.36 -6.13 9.43
C ALA A 158 -7.90 -6.53 9.22
N LYS A 159 -7.62 -7.19 8.08
CA LYS A 159 -6.27 -7.61 7.69
C LYS A 159 -5.33 -6.41 7.49
N ALA A 160 -5.80 -5.35 6.84
CA ALA A 160 -5.02 -4.12 6.67
C ALA A 160 -4.66 -3.46 8.00
N VAL A 161 -5.57 -3.46 8.98
CA VAL A 161 -5.31 -2.96 10.34
C VAL A 161 -4.27 -3.84 11.06
N GLU A 162 -4.38 -5.16 10.95
CA GLU A 162 -3.40 -6.10 11.51
C GLU A 162 -2.00 -5.89 10.90
N ALA A 163 -1.91 -5.79 9.57
CA ALA A 163 -0.66 -5.55 8.85
C ALA A 163 0.01 -4.24 9.32
N CYS A 164 -0.75 -3.14 9.40
CA CYS A 164 -0.22 -1.87 9.88
C CYS A 164 0.23 -1.95 11.34
N THR A 165 -0.53 -2.65 12.18
CA THR A 165 -0.20 -2.79 13.61
C THR A 165 1.10 -3.55 13.81
N ALA A 166 1.27 -4.67 13.11
CA ALA A 166 2.48 -5.47 13.17
C ALA A 166 3.68 -4.72 12.58
N ALA A 167 3.55 -4.14 11.38
CA ALA A 167 4.63 -3.39 10.74
C ALA A 167 5.11 -2.22 11.61
N ARG A 168 4.18 -1.49 12.25
CA ARG A 168 4.51 -0.39 13.15
C ARG A 168 5.25 -0.88 14.40
N LYS A 169 4.88 -2.05 14.95
CA LYS A 169 5.57 -2.68 16.08
C LYS A 169 7.02 -3.06 15.72
N GLU A 170 7.25 -3.54 14.50
CA GLU A 170 8.58 -3.93 14.03
C GLU A 170 9.43 -2.73 13.55
N GLY A 171 8.85 -1.53 13.48
CA GLY A 171 9.57 -0.29 13.18
C GLY A 171 9.41 0.25 11.75
N CYS A 172 8.52 -0.34 10.94
CA CYS A 172 8.18 0.20 9.62
C CYS A 172 7.51 1.57 9.73
N LYS A 173 7.70 2.39 8.68
CA LYS A 173 6.91 3.62 8.50
C LYS A 173 5.54 3.27 7.96
N ILE A 174 4.49 3.89 8.51
CA ILE A 174 3.13 3.81 7.96
C ILE A 174 2.80 5.16 7.33
N ILE A 175 2.44 5.15 6.05
CA ILE A 175 2.07 6.33 5.27
C ILE A 175 0.65 6.14 4.76
N HIS A 176 -0.27 7.02 5.15
CA HIS A 176 -1.63 7.02 4.65
C HIS A 176 -1.74 7.95 3.45
N SER A 177 -2.34 7.47 2.37
CA SER A 177 -2.61 8.22 1.16
C SER A 177 -4.13 8.38 0.99
N PRO A 178 -4.74 9.37 1.65
CA PRO A 178 -6.18 9.60 1.56
C PRO A 178 -6.56 10.40 0.31
N ILE A 179 -7.72 10.08 -0.24
CA ILE A 179 -8.54 10.93 -1.08
C ILE A 179 -9.47 11.66 -0.14
N ILE A 180 -9.50 12.97 -0.33
CA ILE A 180 -10.40 13.85 0.38
C ILE A 180 -11.14 14.54 -0.76
N PHE A 181 -12.47 14.43 -0.79
CA PHE A 181 -13.27 15.26 -1.70
C PHE A 181 -13.50 16.62 -1.06
N ALA A 182 -13.71 17.63 -1.88
CA ALA A 182 -14.21 18.92 -1.41
C ALA A 182 -15.61 18.76 -0.77
N ALA A 183 -16.05 19.75 0.01
CA ALA A 183 -17.36 19.72 0.69
C ALA A 183 -18.54 19.57 -0.29
N ASP A 184 -18.36 20.01 -1.54
CA ASP A 184 -19.32 19.87 -2.66
C ASP A 184 -19.21 18.53 -3.41
N LYS A 185 -18.33 17.63 -2.93
CA LYS A 185 -18.10 16.28 -3.44
C LYS A 185 -17.39 16.22 -4.80
N SER A 186 -16.77 17.33 -5.24
CA SER A 186 -15.86 17.33 -6.39
C SER A 186 -14.49 16.75 -6.03
N ASP A 187 -13.76 16.30 -7.04
CA ASP A 187 -12.35 15.92 -6.92
C ASP A 187 -11.52 17.15 -6.50
N ASN A 188 -10.53 16.95 -5.63
CA ASN A 188 -9.65 18.01 -5.08
C ASN A 188 -8.43 18.32 -5.99
#